data_AF-A0A2P2K1I8-F1
#
_entry.id   AF-A0A2P2K1I8-F1
#
_cell.length_a   1.000
_cell.length_b   1.000
_cell.length_c   1.000
_cell.angle_alpha   90.00
_cell.angle_beta   90.00
_cell.angle_gamma   90.00
#
_symmetry.space_group_name_H-M   'P 1'
#
loop_
_entity.id
_entity.type
_entity.pdbx_description
1 polymer ?
#
loop_
_entity_poly.entity_id
_entity_poly.type
_entity_poly.pdbx_seq_one_letter_code
_entity_poly.pdbx_strand_id
1 'polypeptide(L)'
;MAVGGERPLKRPRRKRVTADLHDFRTFPAAGESDSGQPFRESVKIFLNRQARVMYPPSVLQSLTAWQMVFQVGDPVGDLSDLSPLVVPMDVVEEDVTRSSRSVYCTQCRVVGWSGHPVCRKRYHFIIRADGCSVSGYQKACTRCGNLLYLSESRCKWCDSATPMEDFEEWVYAQFEDHTHLLHGVVHSNGYGHLLTVNGREGGSKVLTGSDIMDFWDRLCKRLAVRSITVMDMSRKYEMEYRLLHAITKGHSWYANWGYEFGCGSYALTLDAYQKAVHTLSTVPLAPLLLQGRGLRTRLQAVIAFYQSLSDSELLNIKDLFSFLLRLIHESSTPTLTKATENDLKSGASKVLCACTQNDVERVQQAMIKVLLAASHKTNWVTRYALKGAMCKTASPELLNYCLKHLGGKFAASGMVVQTRWNHDSYDVEFR
;
A
#
# COMPACT_ATOMS: atom_id res chain seq x y z
N MET A 1 -75.51 -13.43 11.52
CA MET A 1 -74.47 -12.97 10.56
C MET A 1 -73.59 -11.97 11.29
N ALA A 2 -72.33 -12.32 11.54
CA ALA A 2 -71.26 -11.37 11.86
C ALA A 2 -69.92 -12.05 11.53
N VAL A 3 -69.22 -11.48 10.55
CA VAL A 3 -67.96 -11.95 9.98
C VAL A 3 -66.83 -11.59 10.96
N GLY A 4 -66.11 -12.61 11.43
CA GLY A 4 -64.90 -12.43 12.25
C GLY A 4 -63.70 -12.06 11.37
N GLY A 5 -63.17 -10.85 11.56
CA GLY A 5 -61.97 -10.38 10.86
C GLY A 5 -60.70 -11.04 11.40
N GLU A 6 -59.96 -11.71 10.53
CA GLU A 6 -58.62 -12.21 10.79
C GLU A 6 -57.62 -11.05 10.93
N ARG A 7 -56.82 -11.09 12.01
CA ARG A 7 -55.70 -10.17 12.23
C ARG A 7 -54.52 -10.57 11.32
N PRO A 8 -53.84 -9.64 10.64
CA PRO A 8 -52.68 -9.99 9.83
C PRO A 8 -51.50 -10.39 10.73
N LEU A 9 -50.94 -11.58 10.47
CA LEU A 9 -49.68 -12.05 11.04
C LEU A 9 -48.57 -11.05 10.71
N LYS A 10 -47.95 -10.48 11.75
CA LYS A 10 -46.82 -9.55 11.64
C LYS A 10 -45.67 -10.23 10.88
N ARG A 11 -45.34 -9.71 9.69
CA ARG A 11 -44.10 -10.06 8.98
C ARG A 11 -42.90 -9.85 9.93
N PRO A 12 -41.98 -10.82 10.08
CA PRO A 12 -40.78 -10.60 10.87
C PRO A 12 -39.96 -9.48 10.20
N ARG A 13 -39.72 -8.40 10.97
CA ARG A 13 -38.85 -7.30 10.56
C ARG A 13 -37.46 -7.89 10.28
N ARG A 14 -36.98 -7.80 9.02
CA ARG A 14 -35.57 -8.02 8.68
C ARG A 14 -34.72 -7.11 9.58
N LYS A 15 -34.01 -7.70 10.53
CA LYS A 15 -33.02 -7.01 11.39
C LYS A 15 -32.04 -6.30 10.44
N ARG A 16 -31.94 -4.97 10.51
CA ARG A 16 -30.92 -4.21 9.75
C ARG A 16 -29.54 -4.75 10.14
N VAL A 17 -28.78 -5.18 9.12
CA VAL A 17 -27.52 -5.94 9.20
C VAL A 17 -26.32 -4.97 9.31
N THR A 18 -26.34 -4.07 10.28
CA THR A 18 -25.30 -3.02 10.42
C THR A 18 -24.61 -3.02 11.78
N ALA A 19 -24.84 -4.01 12.64
CA ALA A 19 -24.44 -3.90 14.04
C ALA A 19 -23.03 -4.39 14.39
N ASP A 20 -22.40 -5.32 13.63
CA ASP A 20 -21.04 -5.80 13.93
C ASP A 20 -20.32 -6.19 12.63
N LEU A 21 -19.83 -5.23 11.86
CA LEU A 21 -18.87 -5.51 10.79
C LEU A 21 -17.45 -5.43 11.36
N HIS A 22 -16.59 -6.35 10.95
CA HIS A 22 -15.18 -6.29 11.34
C HIS A 22 -14.47 -5.16 10.61
N ASP A 23 -13.61 -4.42 11.31
CA ASP A 23 -12.73 -3.44 10.66
C ASP A 23 -11.60 -4.16 9.91
N PHE A 24 -11.44 -3.84 8.62
CA PHE A 24 -10.44 -4.45 7.75
C PHE A 24 -9.01 -4.27 8.28
N ARG A 25 -8.70 -3.11 8.89
CA ARG A 25 -7.34 -2.76 9.30
C ARG A 25 -6.90 -3.44 10.59
N THR A 26 -7.84 -3.91 11.41
CA THR A 26 -7.56 -4.54 12.69
C THR A 26 -7.90 -6.02 12.71
N PHE A 27 -8.75 -6.50 11.80
CA PHE A 27 -9.12 -7.90 11.70
C PHE A 27 -8.04 -8.74 10.98
N PRO A 28 -7.90 -10.03 11.35
CA PRO A 28 -8.36 -10.64 12.60
C PRO A 28 -7.59 -10.08 13.79
N ALA A 29 -8.30 -9.81 14.90
CA ALA A 29 -7.66 -9.35 16.13
C ALA A 29 -6.63 -10.37 16.63
N ALA A 30 -5.54 -9.88 17.22
CA ALA A 30 -4.53 -10.73 17.83
C ALA A 30 -5.17 -11.55 18.96
N GLY A 31 -5.37 -12.84 18.72
CA GLY A 31 -5.92 -13.79 19.67
C GLY A 31 -5.37 -15.19 19.37
N GLU A 32 -5.27 -16.01 20.42
CA GLU A 32 -4.65 -17.34 20.41
C GLU A 32 -5.08 -18.13 19.17
N SER A 33 -4.12 -18.49 18.32
CA SER A 33 -4.32 -19.52 17.31
C SER A 33 -4.91 -20.74 18.02
N ASP A 34 -5.95 -21.37 17.45
CA ASP A 34 -6.52 -22.61 18.01
C ASP A 34 -5.43 -23.70 17.90
N SER A 35 -4.51 -23.71 18.87
CA SER A 35 -3.27 -24.47 18.85
C SER A 35 -3.59 -25.92 19.19
N GLY A 36 -3.50 -26.80 18.20
CA GLY A 36 -3.65 -28.24 18.39
C GLY A 36 -4.52 -28.95 17.35
N GLN A 37 -5.29 -28.22 16.54
CA GLN A 37 -6.09 -28.81 15.46
C GLN A 37 -5.32 -28.87 14.13
N PRO A 38 -5.60 -29.85 13.24
CA PRO A 38 -5.08 -29.83 11.88
C PRO A 38 -5.50 -28.55 11.15
N PHE A 39 -4.62 -27.97 10.32
CA PHE A 39 -4.86 -26.71 9.60
C PHE A 39 -6.25 -26.62 8.93
N ARG A 40 -6.66 -27.69 8.23
CA ARG A 40 -7.99 -27.80 7.59
C ARG A 40 -9.16 -27.56 8.55
N GLU A 41 -9.02 -27.98 9.80
CA GLU A 41 -10.06 -27.83 10.81
C GLU A 41 -10.05 -26.41 11.37
N SER A 42 -8.86 -25.82 11.57
CA SER A 42 -8.72 -24.41 11.95
C SER A 42 -9.39 -23.48 10.92
N VAL A 43 -9.22 -23.75 9.62
CA VAL A 43 -9.90 -22.98 8.55
C VAL A 43 -11.41 -23.14 8.63
N LYS A 44 -11.93 -24.36 8.82
CA LYS A 44 -13.38 -24.58 8.97
C LYS A 44 -13.96 -23.89 10.19
N ILE A 45 -13.30 -24.01 11.35
CA ILE A 45 -13.71 -23.35 12.59
C ILE A 45 -13.72 -21.84 12.39
N PHE A 46 -12.69 -21.28 11.76
CA PHE A 46 -12.62 -19.87 11.41
C PHE A 46 -13.80 -19.45 10.53
N LEU A 47 -14.05 -20.15 9.42
CA LEU A 47 -15.13 -19.82 8.48
C LEU A 47 -16.51 -19.95 9.12
N ASN A 48 -16.76 -20.99 9.93
CA ASN A 48 -18.02 -21.17 10.63
C ASN A 48 -18.30 -20.09 11.67
N ARG A 49 -17.25 -19.52 12.28
CA ARG A 49 -17.38 -18.44 13.27
C ARG A 49 -17.50 -17.06 12.62
N GLN A 50 -16.75 -16.81 11.55
CA GLN A 50 -16.49 -15.45 11.05
C GLN A 50 -17.14 -15.15 9.69
N ALA A 51 -17.57 -16.18 8.94
CA ALA A 51 -18.05 -16.02 7.57
C ALA A 51 -19.46 -16.58 7.38
N ARG A 52 -20.17 -16.05 6.39
CA ARG A 52 -21.50 -16.53 6.00
C ARG A 52 -21.38 -17.45 4.80
N VAL A 53 -22.00 -18.63 4.88
CA VAL A 53 -22.11 -19.53 3.73
C VAL A 53 -22.94 -18.85 2.64
N MET A 54 -22.42 -18.81 1.42
CA MET A 54 -23.12 -18.20 0.28
C MET A 54 -24.03 -19.19 -0.44
N TYR A 55 -23.56 -20.42 -0.62
CA TYR A 55 -24.32 -21.50 -1.24
C TYR A 55 -24.21 -22.76 -0.38
N PRO A 56 -25.31 -23.52 -0.19
CA PRO A 56 -25.19 -24.84 0.39
C PRO A 56 -24.32 -25.72 -0.54
N PRO A 57 -23.52 -26.65 0.01
CA PRO A 57 -22.63 -27.55 -0.77
C PRO A 57 -23.33 -28.36 -1.86
N SER A 58 -24.67 -28.43 -1.84
CA SER A 58 -25.50 -29.11 -2.84
C SER A 58 -25.56 -28.40 -4.19
N VAL A 59 -25.17 -27.13 -4.29
CA VAL A 59 -25.28 -26.32 -5.53
C VAL A 59 -24.02 -26.43 -6.41
N LEU A 60 -22.85 -26.67 -5.84
CA LEU A 60 -21.60 -26.80 -6.58
C LEU A 60 -20.96 -28.13 -6.22
N GLN A 61 -20.60 -28.93 -7.21
CA GLN A 61 -20.12 -30.29 -6.92
C GLN A 61 -18.76 -30.25 -6.23
N SER A 62 -17.85 -29.38 -6.67
CA SER A 62 -16.48 -29.31 -6.16
C SER A 62 -16.19 -28.08 -5.28
N LEU A 63 -17.11 -27.12 -5.18
CA LEU A 63 -16.85 -25.82 -4.56
C LEU A 63 -17.77 -25.56 -3.36
N THR A 64 -17.25 -24.86 -2.36
CA THR A 64 -18.04 -24.27 -1.27
C THR A 64 -17.56 -22.86 -1.03
N ALA A 65 -18.48 -21.89 -0.93
CA ALA A 65 -18.14 -20.48 -0.82
C ALA A 65 -18.70 -19.85 0.46
N TRP A 66 -17.87 -19.04 1.10
CA TRP A 66 -18.20 -18.18 2.23
C TRP A 66 -17.87 -16.74 1.91
N GLN A 67 -18.53 -15.81 2.58
CA GLN A 67 -18.23 -14.39 2.47
C GLN A 67 -18.10 -13.75 3.85
N MET A 68 -17.12 -12.88 3.94
CA MET A 68 -16.88 -11.98 5.06
C MET A 68 -17.01 -10.56 4.55
N VAL A 69 -17.58 -9.66 5.34
CA VAL A 69 -17.73 -8.25 4.97
C VAL A 69 -17.02 -7.41 6.00
N PHE A 70 -16.10 -6.57 5.53
CA PHE A 70 -15.30 -5.69 6.36
C PHE A 70 -15.73 -4.25 6.16
N GLN A 71 -15.67 -3.45 7.23
CA GLN A 71 -15.77 -2.00 7.16
C GLN A 71 -14.38 -1.40 6.96
N VAL A 72 -14.29 -0.33 6.16
CA VAL A 72 -13.05 0.43 5.96
C VAL A 72 -13.29 1.91 6.26
N GLY A 73 -12.61 2.44 7.28
CA GLY A 73 -12.70 3.84 7.71
C GLY A 73 -13.12 4.00 9.17
N ASP A 74 -12.76 5.13 9.79
CA ASP A 74 -13.14 5.44 11.17
C ASP A 74 -14.66 5.72 11.26
N PRO A 75 -15.37 5.22 12.30
CA PRO A 75 -16.74 5.61 12.59
C PRO A 75 -16.89 7.06 13.10
N VAL A 76 -15.81 7.85 13.10
CA VAL A 76 -15.76 9.22 13.63
C VAL A 76 -15.59 10.21 12.48
N GLY A 77 -16.70 10.50 11.81
CA GLY A 77 -16.79 11.57 10.82
C GLY A 77 -18.24 12.00 10.72
N ASP A 78 -18.51 13.22 11.17
CA ASP A 78 -19.83 13.83 11.35
C ASP A 78 -20.49 14.19 9.99
N LEU A 79 -20.63 13.21 9.10
CA LEU A 79 -21.26 13.36 7.77
C LEU A 79 -22.31 12.27 7.59
N SER A 80 -23.53 12.60 7.99
CA SER A 80 -24.70 11.73 8.09
C SER A 80 -25.31 11.24 6.76
N ASP A 81 -24.55 11.07 5.67
CA ASP A 81 -25.12 10.67 4.36
C ASP A 81 -24.31 9.68 3.49
N LEU A 82 -23.14 9.21 3.94
CA LEU A 82 -22.40 8.16 3.20
C LEU A 82 -22.57 6.80 3.88
N SER A 83 -23.10 5.82 3.13
CA SER A 83 -23.13 4.42 3.57
C SER A 83 -21.72 3.96 3.92
N PRO A 84 -21.53 3.18 5.00
CA PRO A 84 -20.21 2.72 5.40
C PRO A 84 -19.55 1.98 4.23
N LEU A 85 -18.29 2.33 3.97
CA LEU A 85 -17.52 1.72 2.91
C LEU A 85 -17.18 0.29 3.32
N VAL A 86 -17.72 -0.67 2.58
CA VAL A 86 -17.59 -2.09 2.87
C VAL A 86 -16.78 -2.82 1.81
N VAL A 87 -15.93 -3.73 2.25
CA VAL A 87 -15.10 -4.60 1.41
C VAL A 87 -15.48 -6.05 1.68
N PRO A 88 -16.11 -6.74 0.71
CA PRO A 88 -16.35 -8.18 0.81
C PRO A 88 -15.07 -8.97 0.51
N MET A 89 -14.83 -10.01 1.28
CA MET A 89 -13.87 -11.07 0.97
C MET A 89 -14.61 -12.38 0.81
N ASP A 90 -14.44 -13.01 -0.35
CA ASP A 90 -14.95 -14.33 -0.63
C ASP A 90 -13.87 -15.37 -0.27
N VAL A 91 -14.27 -16.44 0.40
CA VAL A 91 -13.44 -17.62 0.62
C VAL A 91 -14.07 -18.78 -0.10
N VAL A 92 -13.35 -19.41 -1.03
CA VAL A 92 -13.84 -20.57 -1.78
C VAL A 92 -12.98 -21.78 -1.48
N GLU A 93 -13.57 -22.81 -0.87
CA GLU A 93 -12.97 -24.14 -0.77
C GLU A 93 -13.22 -24.89 -2.08
N GLU A 94 -12.15 -25.37 -2.70
CA GLU A 94 -12.19 -26.24 -3.85
C GLU A 94 -11.72 -27.65 -3.47
N ASP A 95 -12.57 -28.63 -3.72
CA ASP A 95 -12.21 -30.05 -3.76
C ASP A 95 -11.60 -30.40 -5.12
N VAL A 96 -10.28 -30.34 -5.19
CA VAL A 96 -9.54 -30.56 -6.45
C VAL A 96 -9.69 -31.99 -6.98
N THR A 97 -10.17 -32.94 -6.18
CA THR A 97 -10.41 -34.33 -6.64
C THR A 97 -11.72 -34.48 -7.40
N ARG A 98 -12.63 -33.53 -7.22
CA ARG A 98 -13.95 -33.50 -7.87
C ARG A 98 -14.08 -32.38 -8.89
N SER A 99 -13.08 -31.50 -8.94
CA SER A 99 -12.94 -30.42 -9.90
C SER A 99 -12.60 -30.95 -11.30
N SER A 100 -13.10 -30.28 -12.34
CA SER A 100 -12.65 -30.49 -13.72
C SER A 100 -11.28 -29.88 -14.02
N ARG A 101 -10.71 -29.10 -13.08
CA ARG A 101 -9.40 -28.46 -13.21
C ARG A 101 -8.27 -29.37 -12.73
N SER A 102 -7.04 -28.96 -13.00
CA SER A 102 -5.83 -29.68 -12.58
C SER A 102 -5.79 -29.89 -11.05
N VAL A 103 -5.64 -31.15 -10.65
CA VAL A 103 -5.37 -31.57 -9.26
C VAL A 103 -4.05 -30.98 -8.75
N TYR A 104 -3.12 -30.69 -9.66
CA TYR A 104 -1.83 -30.13 -9.34
C TYR A 104 -1.88 -28.60 -9.25
N CYS A 105 -1.20 -28.06 -8.25
CA CYS A 105 -0.96 -26.63 -8.12
C CYS A 105 0.28 -26.23 -8.94
N THR A 106 0.08 -25.41 -9.97
CA THR A 106 1.18 -24.89 -10.79
C THR A 106 2.21 -24.11 -9.95
N GLN A 107 1.76 -23.34 -8.96
CA GLN A 107 2.66 -22.56 -8.11
C GLN A 107 3.52 -23.46 -7.20
N CYS A 108 2.96 -24.53 -6.61
CA CYS A 108 3.74 -25.53 -5.87
C CYS A 108 4.80 -26.18 -6.76
N ARG A 109 4.45 -26.50 -8.02
CA ARG A 109 5.39 -27.07 -8.99
C ARG A 109 6.56 -26.12 -9.29
N VAL A 110 6.27 -24.83 -9.47
CA VAL A 110 7.29 -23.80 -9.74
C VAL A 110 8.22 -23.60 -8.55
N VAL A 111 7.69 -23.57 -7.33
CA VAL A 111 8.49 -23.39 -6.11
C VAL A 111 9.25 -24.65 -5.70
N GLY A 112 8.86 -25.82 -6.21
CA GLY A 112 9.48 -27.09 -5.86
C GLY A 112 8.91 -27.73 -4.58
N TRP A 113 7.72 -27.30 -4.14
CA TRP A 113 6.99 -27.92 -3.02
C TRP A 113 6.29 -29.23 -3.43
N SER A 114 6.95 -30.04 -4.26
CA SER A 114 6.53 -31.32 -4.86
C SER A 114 5.62 -31.26 -6.11
N GLY A 115 5.82 -32.23 -7.00
CA GLY A 115 5.07 -32.43 -8.26
C GLY A 115 3.91 -33.43 -8.17
N HIS A 116 3.54 -33.88 -6.96
CA HIS A 116 2.40 -34.75 -6.69
C HIS A 116 1.16 -33.93 -6.27
N PRO A 117 -0.05 -34.51 -6.21
CA PRO A 117 -1.22 -33.83 -5.64
C PRO A 117 -0.92 -33.36 -4.22
N VAL A 118 -0.67 -32.06 -4.04
CA VAL A 118 -0.23 -31.49 -2.76
C VAL A 118 -1.28 -31.71 -1.66
N CYS A 119 -2.56 -31.66 -2.04
CA CYS A 119 -3.69 -31.84 -1.14
C CYS A 119 -5.01 -32.06 -1.92
N ARG A 120 -6.02 -32.64 -1.27
CA ARG A 120 -7.37 -32.81 -1.85
C ARG A 120 -8.20 -31.52 -1.87
N LYS A 121 -7.82 -30.52 -1.07
CA LYS A 121 -8.56 -29.27 -0.92
C LYS A 121 -7.65 -28.05 -0.88
N ARG A 122 -8.06 -26.98 -1.54
CA ARG A 122 -7.43 -25.65 -1.46
C ARG A 122 -8.48 -24.56 -1.20
N TYR A 123 -8.06 -23.50 -0.53
CA TYR A 123 -8.88 -22.36 -0.14
C TYR A 123 -8.41 -21.13 -0.90
N HIS A 124 -9.30 -20.52 -1.67
CA HIS A 124 -9.07 -19.26 -2.37
C HIS A 124 -9.63 -18.13 -1.51
N PHE A 125 -8.81 -17.15 -1.17
CA PHE A 125 -9.19 -15.93 -0.47
C PHE A 125 -9.16 -14.78 -1.49
N ILE A 126 -10.33 -14.20 -1.77
CA ILE A 126 -10.50 -13.25 -2.88
C ILE A 126 -11.14 -11.97 -2.37
N ILE A 127 -10.49 -10.84 -2.60
CA ILE A 127 -11.10 -9.51 -2.49
C ILE A 127 -11.19 -8.95 -3.90
N ARG A 128 -12.40 -8.68 -4.37
CA ARG A 128 -12.65 -8.22 -5.74
C ARG A 128 -12.44 -6.71 -5.87
N ALA A 129 -12.16 -6.23 -7.08
CA ALA A 129 -12.04 -4.81 -7.37
C ALA A 129 -13.32 -4.02 -6.98
N ASP A 130 -13.12 -2.76 -6.57
CA ASP A 130 -14.18 -1.90 -6.09
C ASP A 130 -15.30 -1.70 -7.15
N GLY A 131 -16.56 -1.94 -6.75
CA GLY A 131 -17.71 -1.87 -7.65
C GLY A 131 -18.27 -3.24 -8.06
N CYS A 132 -17.52 -4.32 -7.83
CA CYS A 132 -18.09 -5.66 -7.67
C CYS A 132 -18.83 -5.68 -6.33
N SER A 133 -20.11 -5.29 -6.35
CA SER A 133 -20.97 -5.23 -5.17
C SER A 133 -20.98 -6.57 -4.41
N VAL A 134 -21.51 -6.59 -3.18
CA VAL A 134 -21.84 -7.82 -2.43
C VAL A 134 -22.65 -8.83 -3.28
N SER A 135 -23.23 -8.38 -4.40
CA SER A 135 -23.80 -9.18 -5.50
C SER A 135 -22.80 -9.56 -6.60
N GLY A 136 -21.50 -9.76 -6.29
CA GLY A 136 -20.43 -10.19 -7.20
C GLY A 136 -20.61 -11.59 -7.80
N TYR A 137 -21.83 -12.11 -7.70
CA TYR A 137 -22.34 -13.39 -8.14
C TYR A 137 -23.54 -13.14 -9.05
N GLN A 138 -23.39 -12.16 -9.95
CA GLN A 138 -24.32 -11.89 -11.02
C GLN A 138 -23.66 -12.29 -12.34
N LYS A 139 -24.20 -13.31 -13.01
CA LYS A 139 -23.77 -13.71 -14.36
C LYS A 139 -24.77 -13.15 -15.36
N ALA A 140 -24.31 -12.60 -16.48
CA ALA A 140 -25.23 -12.24 -17.56
C ALA A 140 -25.86 -13.53 -18.13
N CYS A 141 -27.18 -13.53 -18.29
CA CYS A 141 -27.90 -14.62 -18.92
C CYS A 141 -27.40 -14.80 -20.36
N THR A 142 -26.94 -16.00 -20.71
CA THR A 142 -26.43 -16.33 -22.04
C THR A 142 -27.46 -16.10 -23.17
N ARG A 143 -28.75 -16.11 -22.84
CA ARG A 143 -29.84 -15.92 -23.81
C ARG A 143 -30.32 -14.47 -23.95
N CYS A 144 -30.34 -13.69 -22.87
CA CYS A 144 -30.94 -12.35 -22.88
C CYS A 144 -30.06 -11.23 -22.32
N GLY A 145 -28.85 -11.54 -21.85
CA GLY A 145 -27.89 -10.56 -21.32
C GLY A 145 -28.22 -9.99 -19.94
N ASN A 146 -29.39 -10.26 -19.37
CA ASN A 146 -29.78 -9.73 -18.06
C ASN A 146 -29.06 -10.42 -16.89
N LEU A 147 -28.92 -9.72 -15.75
CA LEU A 147 -28.15 -10.15 -14.59
C LEU A 147 -28.83 -11.25 -13.76
N LEU A 148 -28.31 -12.47 -13.84
CA LEU A 148 -28.76 -13.61 -13.05
C LEU A 148 -28.06 -13.68 -11.71
N TYR A 149 -28.82 -13.70 -10.61
CA TYR A 149 -28.27 -14.06 -9.32
C TYR A 149 -27.95 -15.56 -9.30
N LEU A 150 -26.72 -15.93 -8.90
CA LEU A 150 -26.29 -17.34 -8.81
C LEU A 150 -27.13 -18.21 -7.87
N SER A 151 -27.98 -17.63 -7.01
CA SER A 151 -28.96 -18.37 -6.21
C SER A 151 -30.17 -18.88 -7.02
N GLU A 152 -30.31 -18.46 -8.28
CA GLU A 152 -31.46 -18.76 -9.14
C GLU A 152 -31.03 -19.68 -10.29
N SER A 153 -31.64 -20.87 -10.38
CA SER A 153 -31.36 -21.85 -11.44
C SER A 153 -31.94 -21.47 -12.80
N ARG A 154 -32.79 -20.42 -12.85
CA ARG A 154 -33.51 -19.98 -14.05
C ARG A 154 -33.48 -18.48 -14.18
N CYS A 155 -33.41 -18.00 -15.42
CA CYS A 155 -33.50 -16.58 -15.71
C CYS A 155 -34.89 -16.03 -15.44
N LYS A 156 -35.01 -15.01 -14.57
CA LYS A 156 -36.30 -14.34 -14.33
C LYS A 156 -36.93 -13.71 -15.57
N TRP A 157 -36.11 -13.33 -16.56
CA TRP A 157 -36.60 -12.60 -17.74
C TRP A 157 -36.92 -13.50 -18.93
N CYS A 158 -36.18 -14.59 -19.14
CA CYS A 158 -36.35 -15.48 -20.30
C CYS A 158 -36.55 -16.95 -19.94
N ASP A 159 -36.66 -17.26 -18.65
CA ASP A 159 -36.95 -18.57 -18.06
C ASP A 159 -36.01 -19.71 -18.47
N SER A 160 -34.87 -19.35 -19.08
CA SER A 160 -33.81 -20.27 -19.46
C SER A 160 -33.16 -20.85 -18.22
N ALA A 161 -33.12 -22.18 -18.13
CA ALA A 161 -32.28 -22.86 -17.15
C ALA A 161 -30.81 -22.61 -17.48
N THR A 162 -30.01 -22.27 -16.48
CA THR A 162 -28.56 -22.25 -16.61
C THR A 162 -28.02 -23.58 -16.07
N PRO A 163 -27.30 -24.38 -16.88
CA PRO A 163 -26.68 -25.62 -16.43
C PRO A 163 -25.76 -25.39 -15.22
N MET A 164 -25.70 -26.35 -14.29
CA MET A 164 -24.84 -26.28 -13.11
C MET A 164 -23.35 -26.20 -13.48
N GLU A 165 -22.96 -26.86 -14.57
CA GLU A 165 -21.60 -26.84 -15.12
C GLU A 165 -21.18 -25.42 -15.54
N ASP A 166 -22.08 -24.66 -16.17
CA ASP A 166 -21.85 -23.26 -16.55
C ASP A 166 -21.63 -22.33 -15.35
N PHE A 167 -22.13 -22.69 -14.17
CA PHE A 167 -21.93 -21.92 -12.93
C PHE A 167 -20.56 -22.20 -12.33
N GLU A 168 -20.19 -23.48 -12.24
CA GLU A 168 -18.90 -23.90 -11.73
C GLU A 168 -17.75 -23.38 -12.61
N GLU A 169 -17.91 -23.44 -13.94
CA GLU A 169 -16.97 -22.85 -14.89
C GLU A 169 -16.82 -21.33 -14.71
N TRP A 170 -17.93 -20.61 -14.47
CA TRP A 170 -17.87 -19.18 -14.20
C TRP A 170 -17.09 -18.86 -12.92
N VAL A 171 -17.28 -19.64 -11.84
CA VAL A 171 -16.49 -19.46 -10.60
C VAL A 171 -15.00 -19.72 -10.85
N TYR A 172 -14.67 -20.73 -11.65
CA TYR A 172 -13.28 -20.96 -12.07
C TYR A 172 -12.69 -19.82 -12.88
N ALA A 173 -13.47 -19.22 -13.79
CA ALA A 173 -13.03 -18.03 -14.52
C ALA A 173 -12.71 -16.86 -13.57
N GLN A 174 -13.39 -16.77 -12.41
CA GLN A 174 -13.04 -15.79 -11.38
C GLN A 174 -11.69 -16.07 -10.74
N PHE A 175 -11.21 -17.31 -10.67
CA PHE A 175 -9.87 -17.60 -10.13
C PHE A 175 -8.74 -17.18 -11.08
N GLU A 176 -9.05 -16.99 -12.36
CA GLU A 176 -8.09 -16.57 -13.38
C GLU A 176 -8.09 -15.05 -13.59
N ASP A 177 -8.99 -14.33 -12.92
CA ASP A 177 -9.09 -12.88 -13.00
C ASP A 177 -7.98 -12.20 -12.17
N HIS A 178 -7.10 -11.48 -12.86
CA HIS A 178 -5.97 -10.76 -12.28
C HIS A 178 -6.32 -9.34 -11.79
N THR A 179 -7.59 -8.94 -11.87
CA THR A 179 -8.05 -7.62 -11.42
C THR A 179 -8.45 -7.59 -9.95
N HIS A 180 -8.48 -8.74 -9.26
CA HIS A 180 -8.77 -8.79 -7.81
C HIS A 180 -7.81 -7.93 -7.01
N LEU A 181 -8.31 -7.29 -5.96
CA LEU A 181 -7.48 -6.56 -4.99
C LEU A 181 -6.59 -7.53 -4.21
N LEU A 182 -7.12 -8.69 -3.84
CA LEU A 182 -6.37 -9.77 -3.20
C LEU A 182 -6.78 -11.10 -3.81
N HIS A 183 -5.81 -11.93 -4.16
CA HIS A 183 -6.03 -13.34 -4.41
C HIS A 183 -4.93 -14.16 -3.76
N GLY A 184 -5.28 -14.86 -2.68
CA GLY A 184 -4.42 -15.83 -2.02
C GLY A 184 -4.99 -17.23 -2.14
N VAL A 185 -4.12 -18.24 -2.24
CA VAL A 185 -4.50 -19.65 -2.26
C VAL A 185 -3.77 -20.39 -1.16
N VAL A 186 -4.49 -21.11 -0.30
CA VAL A 186 -3.88 -21.93 0.76
C VAL A 186 -4.36 -23.37 0.64
N HIS A 187 -3.42 -24.29 0.53
CA HIS A 187 -3.66 -25.71 0.51
C HIS A 187 -4.04 -26.22 1.91
N SER A 188 -4.81 -27.30 1.98
CA SER A 188 -5.24 -27.90 3.27
C SER A 188 -4.10 -28.47 4.13
N ASN A 189 -2.88 -28.54 3.60
CA ASN A 189 -1.66 -28.85 4.36
C ASN A 189 -0.98 -27.60 4.98
N GLY A 190 -1.54 -26.40 4.77
CA GLY A 190 -1.06 -25.13 5.32
C GLY A 190 -0.02 -24.40 4.48
N TYR A 191 0.33 -24.90 3.30
CA TYR A 191 1.20 -24.19 2.35
C TYR A 191 0.34 -23.37 1.38
N GLY A 192 0.81 -22.22 0.92
CA GLY A 192 0.02 -21.39 0.02
C GLY A 192 0.81 -20.43 -0.85
N HIS A 193 0.07 -19.66 -1.63
CA HIS A 193 0.58 -18.76 -2.65
C HIS A 193 -0.23 -17.47 -2.64
N LEU A 194 0.45 -16.34 -2.59
CA LEU A 194 -0.12 -15.03 -2.85
C LEU A 194 -0.03 -14.78 -4.35
N LEU A 195 -1.17 -14.75 -5.03
CA LEU A 195 -1.26 -14.65 -6.49
C LEU A 195 -1.41 -13.20 -6.97
N THR A 196 -2.17 -12.39 -6.25
CA THR A 196 -2.46 -11.02 -6.68
C THR A 196 -2.64 -10.09 -5.49
N VAL A 197 -2.02 -8.91 -5.58
CA VAL A 197 -2.23 -7.77 -4.68
C VAL A 197 -2.32 -6.51 -5.53
N ASN A 198 -3.52 -5.97 -5.65
CA ASN A 198 -3.80 -4.73 -6.37
C ASN A 198 -4.34 -3.70 -5.37
N GLY A 199 -3.49 -2.78 -4.95
CA GLY A 199 -3.88 -1.63 -4.13
C GLY A 199 -4.49 -0.49 -4.95
N ARG A 200 -4.31 0.73 -4.48
CA ARG A 200 -4.77 1.95 -5.19
C ARG A 200 -4.24 2.04 -6.62
N GLU A 201 -2.99 1.66 -6.83
CA GLU A 201 -2.38 1.70 -8.16
C GLU A 201 -2.84 0.55 -9.07
N GLY A 202 -3.49 -0.46 -8.51
CA GLY A 202 -4.19 -1.51 -9.25
C GLY A 202 -5.69 -1.24 -9.42
N GLY A 203 -6.16 -0.03 -9.08
CA GLY A 203 -7.55 0.39 -9.28
C GLY A 203 -8.43 0.41 -8.03
N SER A 204 -7.90 0.10 -6.84
CA SER A 204 -8.69 0.28 -5.62
C SER A 204 -8.93 1.76 -5.30
N LYS A 205 -10.18 2.11 -5.03
CA LYS A 205 -10.60 3.40 -4.51
C LYS A 205 -10.30 3.55 -3.02
N VAL A 206 -10.13 2.43 -2.32
CA VAL A 206 -10.16 2.38 -0.85
C VAL A 206 -8.82 1.93 -0.27
N LEU A 207 -8.42 0.71 -0.63
CA LEU A 207 -7.33 -0.03 0.01
C LEU A 207 -6.00 0.22 -0.69
N THR A 208 -4.98 0.53 0.09
CA THR A 208 -3.60 0.53 -0.41
C THR A 208 -3.07 -0.91 -0.50
N GLY A 209 -2.00 -1.12 -1.27
CA GLY A 209 -1.33 -2.43 -1.30
C GLY A 209 -0.84 -2.86 0.08
N SER A 210 -0.40 -1.90 0.91
CA SER A 210 -0.01 -2.16 2.29
C SER A 210 -1.18 -2.58 3.18
N ASP A 211 -2.35 -1.92 3.09
CA ASP A 211 -3.55 -2.33 3.84
C ASP A 211 -3.90 -3.81 3.55
N ILE A 212 -3.83 -4.21 2.28
CA ILE A 212 -4.13 -5.58 1.83
C ILE A 212 -3.09 -6.57 2.35
N MET A 213 -1.80 -6.22 2.27
CA MET A 213 -0.73 -7.08 2.78
C MET A 213 -0.77 -7.24 4.30
N ASP A 214 -1.05 -6.17 5.03
CA ASP A 214 -1.22 -6.21 6.49
C ASP A 214 -2.39 -7.12 6.88
N PHE A 215 -3.51 -7.03 6.16
CA PHE A 215 -4.64 -7.93 6.34
C PHE A 215 -4.28 -9.39 6.04
N TRP A 216 -3.61 -9.63 4.91
CA TRP A 216 -3.19 -10.97 4.50
C TRP A 216 -2.22 -11.61 5.52
N ASP A 217 -1.23 -10.86 6.00
CA ASP A 217 -0.28 -11.31 7.03
C ASP A 217 -0.98 -11.68 8.34
N ARG A 218 -1.89 -10.82 8.84
CA ARG A 218 -2.70 -11.14 10.02
C ARG A 218 -3.56 -12.39 9.82
N LEU A 219 -4.19 -12.53 8.65
CA LEU A 219 -5.02 -13.69 8.32
C LEU A 219 -4.18 -14.98 8.29
N CYS A 220 -3.02 -14.97 7.65
CA CYS A 220 -2.10 -16.10 7.62
C CYS A 220 -1.64 -16.52 9.02
N LYS A 221 -1.29 -15.56 9.87
CA LYS A 221 -0.94 -15.80 11.28
C LYS A 221 -2.10 -16.40 12.06
N ARG A 222 -3.31 -15.85 11.90
CA ARG A 222 -4.53 -16.34 12.58
C ARG A 222 -4.87 -17.76 12.19
N LEU A 223 -4.71 -18.12 10.92
CA LEU A 223 -4.98 -19.46 10.40
C LEU A 223 -3.83 -20.45 10.65
N ALA A 224 -2.70 -20.00 11.23
CA ALA A 224 -1.48 -20.78 11.38
C ALA A 224 -1.01 -21.40 10.04
N VAL A 225 -1.03 -20.58 8.98
CA VAL A 225 -0.47 -20.95 7.68
C VAL A 225 1.03 -21.24 7.85
N ARG A 226 1.51 -22.34 7.28
CA ARG A 226 2.89 -22.81 7.44
C ARG A 226 3.89 -22.01 6.64
N SER A 227 3.54 -21.70 5.39
CA SER A 227 4.40 -20.93 4.49
C SER A 227 3.58 -20.41 3.30
N ILE A 228 3.86 -19.19 2.87
CA ILE A 228 3.27 -18.59 1.67
C ILE A 228 4.41 -18.21 0.72
N THR A 229 4.28 -18.55 -0.56
CA THR A 229 5.14 -17.97 -1.60
C THR A 229 4.45 -16.86 -2.34
N VAL A 230 5.22 -15.96 -2.92
CA VAL A 230 4.75 -14.92 -3.82
C VAL A 230 5.70 -14.85 -5.01
N MET A 231 5.14 -14.69 -6.21
CA MET A 231 5.93 -14.39 -7.40
C MET A 231 5.81 -12.89 -7.66
N ASP A 232 6.90 -12.15 -7.49
CA ASP A 232 6.88 -10.70 -7.64
C ASP A 232 6.92 -10.27 -9.13
N MET A 233 5.74 -10.30 -9.75
CA MET A 233 5.51 -9.91 -11.15
C MET A 233 4.99 -8.47 -11.30
N SER A 234 5.12 -7.63 -10.26
CA SER A 234 4.56 -6.28 -10.28
C SER A 234 5.09 -5.45 -11.46
N ARG A 235 4.17 -4.83 -12.20
CA ARG A 235 4.48 -3.87 -13.28
C ARG A 235 4.24 -2.42 -12.86
N LYS A 236 4.01 -2.19 -11.56
CA LYS A 236 3.71 -0.87 -11.00
C LYS A 236 4.90 0.08 -11.25
N TYR A 237 4.66 1.11 -12.07
CA TYR A 237 5.64 2.15 -12.42
C TYR A 237 6.99 1.61 -12.93
N GLU A 238 6.96 0.47 -13.62
CA GLU A 238 8.14 -0.13 -14.28
C GLU A 238 9.26 -0.59 -13.32
N MET A 239 10.43 -0.95 -13.87
CA MET A 239 11.51 -1.59 -13.12
C MET A 239 12.24 -0.59 -12.20
N GLU A 240 12.37 0.64 -12.67
CA GLU A 240 13.06 1.76 -12.02
C GLU A 240 12.43 2.04 -10.66
N TYR A 241 11.10 2.05 -10.59
CA TYR A 241 10.38 2.24 -9.34
C TYR A 241 10.59 1.08 -8.35
N ARG A 242 10.69 -0.15 -8.84
CA ARG A 242 10.97 -1.32 -8.00
C ARG A 242 12.38 -1.26 -7.42
N LEU A 243 13.36 -0.85 -8.23
CA LEU A 243 14.74 -0.66 -7.80
C LEU A 243 14.84 0.41 -6.72
N LEU A 244 14.04 1.47 -6.78
CA LEU A 244 14.04 2.53 -5.78
C LEU A 244 13.79 1.98 -4.35
N HIS A 245 12.83 1.08 -4.18
CA HIS A 245 12.57 0.46 -2.88
C HIS A 245 13.76 -0.40 -2.43
N ALA A 246 14.29 -1.24 -3.32
CA ALA A 246 15.41 -2.12 -3.02
C ALA A 246 16.69 -1.34 -2.66
N ILE A 247 16.99 -0.25 -3.38
CA ILE A 247 18.14 0.61 -3.13
C ILE A 247 18.04 1.31 -1.77
N THR A 248 16.86 1.81 -1.42
CA THR A 248 16.67 2.62 -0.20
C THR A 248 16.50 1.76 1.05
N LYS A 249 15.78 0.63 0.95
CA LYS A 249 15.51 -0.28 2.07
C LYS A 249 16.49 -1.46 2.18
N GLY A 250 17.14 -1.82 1.08
CA GLY A 250 18.07 -2.96 1.01
C GLY A 250 17.39 -4.31 0.76
N HIS A 251 16.08 -4.34 0.52
CA HIS A 251 15.29 -5.55 0.31
C HIS A 251 14.08 -5.28 -0.59
N SER A 252 13.37 -6.34 -1.00
CA SER A 252 12.14 -6.21 -1.80
C SER A 252 10.99 -5.60 -0.99
N TRP A 253 9.93 -5.14 -1.67
CA TRP A 253 8.75 -4.60 -1.00
C TRP A 253 8.05 -5.64 -0.11
N TYR A 254 7.95 -6.89 -0.57
CA TYR A 254 7.34 -7.98 0.20
C TYR A 254 8.11 -8.33 1.48
N ALA A 255 9.43 -8.07 1.53
CA ALA A 255 10.24 -8.32 2.72
C ALA A 255 9.82 -7.49 3.94
N ASN A 256 9.05 -6.41 3.76
CA ASN A 256 8.41 -5.69 4.88
C ASN A 256 7.43 -6.58 5.68
N TRP A 257 6.93 -7.67 5.09
CA TRP A 257 6.06 -8.67 5.73
C TRP A 257 6.78 -10.00 6.00
N GLY A 258 8.12 -10.00 6.03
CA GLY A 258 8.91 -11.21 6.31
C GLY A 258 9.05 -12.18 5.14
N TYR A 259 8.67 -11.78 3.92
CA TYR A 259 8.97 -12.59 2.73
C TYR A 259 10.46 -12.54 2.40
N GLU A 260 11.04 -13.72 2.25
CA GLU A 260 12.45 -13.88 1.91
C GLU A 260 12.63 -14.34 0.47
N PHE A 261 13.87 -14.25 -0.02
CA PHE A 261 14.21 -14.79 -1.33
C PHE A 261 14.11 -16.32 -1.31
N GLY A 262 13.16 -16.87 -2.07
CA GLY A 262 13.01 -18.31 -2.25
C GLY A 262 13.92 -18.83 -3.36
N CYS A 263 13.40 -18.84 -4.59
CA CYS A 263 14.14 -19.26 -5.78
C CYS A 263 14.12 -18.14 -6.81
N GLY A 264 15.27 -17.83 -7.39
CA GLY A 264 15.36 -16.87 -8.49
C GLY A 264 14.96 -17.49 -9.82
N SER A 265 14.40 -16.67 -10.71
CA SER A 265 14.22 -17.04 -12.11
C SER A 265 15.59 -17.11 -12.81
N TYR A 266 15.76 -18.03 -13.76
CA TYR A 266 16.92 -18.07 -14.67
C TYR A 266 18.30 -18.02 -13.97
N ALA A 267 18.49 -18.83 -12.91
CA ALA A 267 19.74 -18.92 -12.14
C ALA A 267 20.15 -17.67 -11.35
N LEU A 268 19.23 -16.72 -11.13
CA LEU A 268 19.46 -15.65 -10.17
C LEU A 268 19.57 -16.22 -8.74
N THR A 269 20.66 -15.89 -8.05
CA THR A 269 20.90 -16.28 -6.67
C THR A 269 20.61 -15.11 -5.73
N LEU A 270 20.38 -15.42 -4.44
CA LEU A 270 20.24 -14.40 -3.40
C LEU A 270 21.50 -13.52 -3.33
N ASP A 271 22.69 -14.12 -3.42
CA ASP A 271 23.96 -13.40 -3.43
C ASP A 271 24.08 -12.44 -4.63
N ALA A 272 23.70 -12.87 -5.83
CA ALA A 272 23.67 -12.01 -7.01
C ALA A 272 22.70 -10.83 -6.84
N TYR A 273 21.51 -11.08 -6.27
CA TYR A 273 20.55 -10.04 -5.95
C TYR A 273 21.11 -9.04 -4.92
N GLN A 274 21.65 -9.53 -3.81
CA GLN A 274 22.24 -8.68 -2.77
C GLN A 274 23.41 -7.85 -3.29
N LYS A 275 24.29 -8.44 -4.10
CA LYS A 275 25.38 -7.74 -4.78
C LYS A 275 24.86 -6.65 -5.72
N ALA A 276 23.82 -6.92 -6.51
CA ALA A 276 23.22 -5.93 -7.40
C ALA A 276 22.64 -4.75 -6.61
N VAL A 277 21.87 -5.03 -5.55
CA VAL A 277 21.32 -3.99 -4.66
C VAL A 277 22.44 -3.17 -4.02
N HIS A 278 23.47 -3.83 -3.50
CA HIS A 278 24.62 -3.17 -2.90
C HIS A 278 25.31 -2.24 -3.90
N THR A 279 25.70 -2.76 -5.07
CA THR A 279 26.38 -1.98 -6.13
C THR A 279 25.58 -0.75 -6.52
N LEU A 280 24.27 -0.87 -6.75
CA LEU A 280 23.41 0.27 -7.10
C LEU A 280 23.27 1.26 -5.94
N SER A 281 23.17 0.78 -4.72
CA SER A 281 23.01 1.62 -3.53
C SER A 281 24.26 2.44 -3.20
N THR A 282 25.45 1.91 -3.45
CA THR A 282 26.74 2.52 -3.08
C THR A 282 27.36 3.36 -4.18
N VAL A 283 26.71 3.54 -5.33
CA VAL A 283 27.23 4.40 -6.40
C VAL A 283 27.46 5.81 -5.84
N PRO A 284 28.71 6.32 -5.84
CA PRO A 284 29.02 7.64 -5.31
C PRO A 284 28.38 8.74 -6.19
N LEU A 285 27.92 9.82 -5.56
CA LEU A 285 27.37 10.98 -6.26
C LEU A 285 28.47 11.89 -6.82
N ALA A 286 29.66 11.89 -6.22
CA ALA A 286 30.75 12.79 -6.61
C ALA A 286 31.13 12.68 -8.10
N PRO A 287 31.28 11.48 -8.70
CA PRO A 287 31.51 11.33 -10.13
C PRO A 287 30.39 11.90 -11.02
N LEU A 288 29.13 11.82 -10.57
CA LEU A 288 27.98 12.37 -11.30
C LEU A 288 27.99 13.91 -11.32
N LEU A 289 28.65 14.52 -10.34
CA LEU A 289 28.78 15.96 -10.17
C LEU A 289 30.02 16.55 -10.88
N LEU A 290 30.91 15.70 -11.42
CA LEU A 290 32.08 16.18 -12.16
C LEU A 290 31.63 16.99 -13.39
N GLN A 291 32.06 18.24 -13.45
CA GLN A 291 31.84 19.12 -14.58
C GLN A 291 32.92 18.90 -15.64
N GLY A 292 32.51 18.67 -16.88
CA GLY A 292 33.31 19.07 -18.04
C GLY A 292 33.30 20.60 -18.20
N ARG A 293 33.93 21.15 -19.25
CA ARG A 293 33.91 22.60 -19.57
C ARG A 293 32.52 23.10 -20.06
N GLY A 294 31.42 22.71 -19.43
CA GLY A 294 30.04 23.03 -19.83
C GLY A 294 29.12 23.40 -18.67
N LEU A 295 27.90 23.87 -19.00
CA LEU A 295 26.83 24.15 -18.05
C LEU A 295 26.42 22.89 -17.27
N ARG A 296 25.98 23.07 -16.01
CA ARG A 296 25.45 21.95 -15.21
C ARG A 296 24.27 21.31 -15.92
N THR A 297 24.26 19.98 -15.95
CA THR A 297 23.09 19.24 -16.42
C THR A 297 21.96 19.32 -15.40
N ARG A 298 20.72 19.07 -15.84
CA ARG A 298 19.54 19.00 -14.95
C ARG A 298 19.74 18.01 -13.80
N LEU A 299 20.36 16.86 -14.07
CA LEU A 299 20.66 15.86 -13.04
C LEU A 299 21.61 16.43 -11.97
N GLN A 300 22.68 17.09 -12.39
CA GLN A 300 23.64 17.73 -11.48
C GLN A 300 22.99 18.82 -10.65
N ALA A 301 22.12 19.63 -11.24
CA ALA A 301 21.38 20.67 -10.54
C ALA A 301 20.45 20.07 -9.47
N VAL A 302 19.71 19.02 -9.80
CA VAL A 302 18.82 18.31 -8.86
C VAL A 302 19.61 17.70 -7.69
N ILE A 303 20.73 17.02 -7.97
CA ILE A 303 21.57 16.44 -6.91
C ILE A 303 22.11 17.54 -5.99
N ALA A 304 22.67 18.62 -6.56
CA ALA A 304 23.21 19.73 -5.80
C ALA A 304 22.12 20.43 -4.94
N PHE A 305 20.91 20.56 -5.48
CA PHE A 305 19.77 21.11 -4.76
C PHE A 305 19.44 20.29 -3.51
N TYR A 306 19.26 18.98 -3.64
CA TYR A 306 18.92 18.13 -2.49
C TYR A 306 20.08 17.98 -1.50
N GLN A 307 21.33 17.99 -1.97
CA GLN A 307 22.50 18.10 -1.09
C GLN A 307 22.49 19.39 -0.28
N SER A 308 22.04 20.51 -0.86
CA SER A 308 21.92 21.78 -0.14
C SER A 308 20.78 21.81 0.90
N LEU A 309 19.77 20.96 0.73
CA LEU A 309 18.63 20.84 1.65
C LEU A 309 18.89 19.88 2.82
N SER A 310 19.79 18.92 2.63
CA SER A 310 20.07 17.91 3.65
C SER A 310 20.97 18.46 4.75
N ASP A 311 20.61 18.15 6.00
CA ASP A 311 21.44 18.44 7.18
C ASP A 311 22.59 17.40 7.33
N SER A 312 22.52 16.29 6.59
CA SER A 312 23.54 15.23 6.54
C SER A 312 24.17 15.15 5.15
N GLU A 313 25.43 14.72 5.08
CA GLU A 313 26.12 14.53 3.81
C GLU A 313 25.47 13.41 2.98
N LEU A 314 25.08 13.72 1.74
CA LEU A 314 24.55 12.73 0.80
C LEU A 314 25.71 12.30 -0.12
N LEU A 315 26.25 11.10 0.13
CA LEU A 315 27.45 10.60 -0.53
C LEU A 315 27.15 9.69 -1.70
N ASN A 316 26.12 8.85 -1.57
CA ASN A 316 25.76 7.84 -2.57
C ASN A 316 24.28 7.93 -3.00
N ILE A 317 23.93 7.11 -3.99
CA ILE A 317 22.57 7.01 -4.53
C ILE A 317 21.54 6.65 -3.44
N LYS A 318 21.87 5.73 -2.53
CA LYS A 318 20.98 5.37 -1.41
C LYS A 318 20.71 6.56 -0.50
N ASP A 319 21.73 7.34 -0.14
CA ASP A 319 21.56 8.52 0.73
C ASP A 319 20.61 9.54 0.08
N LEU A 320 20.84 9.84 -1.21
CA LEU A 320 20.02 10.77 -1.97
C LEU A 320 18.57 10.32 -2.04
N PHE A 321 18.29 9.11 -2.51
CA PHE A 321 16.91 8.63 -2.64
C PHE A 321 16.23 8.43 -1.29
N SER A 322 16.96 8.02 -0.25
CA SER A 322 16.41 7.92 1.10
C SER A 322 16.02 9.30 1.65
N PHE A 323 16.79 10.35 1.33
CA PHE A 323 16.43 11.72 1.67
C PHE A 323 15.19 12.20 0.90
N LEU A 324 15.12 11.95 -0.42
CA LEU A 324 13.96 12.29 -1.24
C LEU A 324 12.67 11.63 -0.74
N LEU A 325 12.71 10.33 -0.45
CA LEU A 325 11.56 9.60 0.06
C LEU A 325 11.10 10.15 1.41
N ARG A 326 12.02 10.56 2.29
CA ARG A 326 11.68 11.23 3.55
C ARG A 326 10.95 12.55 3.32
N LEU A 327 11.44 13.40 2.42
CA LEU A 327 10.78 14.67 2.08
C LEU A 327 9.38 14.46 1.48
N ILE A 328 9.21 13.44 0.64
CA ILE A 328 7.89 13.09 0.08
C ILE A 328 6.95 12.64 1.19
N HIS A 329 7.44 11.82 2.13
CA HIS A 329 6.63 11.36 3.25
C HIS A 329 6.22 12.52 4.17
N GLU A 330 7.17 13.39 4.54
CA GLU A 330 6.94 14.58 5.36
C GLU A 330 5.96 15.56 4.70
N SER A 331 6.00 15.71 3.37
CA SER A 331 5.06 16.58 2.65
C SER A 331 3.69 15.97 2.39
N SER A 332 3.60 14.63 2.32
CA SER A 332 2.34 13.91 2.06
C SER A 332 1.54 13.61 3.33
N THR A 333 2.13 13.82 4.51
CA THR A 333 1.43 13.62 5.78
C THR A 333 0.62 14.89 6.08
N PRO A 334 -0.73 14.88 5.97
CA PRO A 334 -1.51 16.04 6.39
C PRO A 334 -1.28 16.24 7.89
N THR A 335 -0.88 17.45 8.28
CA THR A 335 -0.76 17.89 9.68
C THR A 335 -2.07 17.64 10.43
N LEU A 336 -2.22 16.45 11.00
CA LEU A 336 -3.21 16.14 11.99
C LEU A 336 -2.49 15.56 13.20
N THR A 337 -2.74 16.21 14.34
CA THR A 337 -2.19 16.01 15.67
C THR A 337 -0.81 16.60 15.93
N LYS A 338 -0.83 17.59 16.81
CA LYS A 338 0.30 18.22 17.50
C LYS A 338 1.34 17.17 17.83
N ALA A 339 2.51 17.28 17.20
CA ALA A 339 3.71 16.64 17.68
C ALA A 339 3.87 17.04 19.15
N THR A 340 3.79 16.05 20.04
CA THR A 340 4.40 16.17 21.36
C THR A 340 5.83 16.62 21.15
N GLU A 341 6.18 17.76 21.75
CA GLU A 341 7.40 18.58 21.54
C GLU A 341 8.74 17.87 21.87
N ASN A 342 8.76 16.54 21.97
CA ASN A 342 9.91 15.77 22.44
C ASN A 342 10.65 15.01 21.34
N ASP A 343 10.03 14.67 20.19
CA ASP A 343 10.72 13.91 19.13
C ASP A 343 11.45 14.78 18.09
N LEU A 344 11.16 16.08 18.01
CA LEU A 344 11.94 17.03 17.18
C LEU A 344 13.31 17.40 17.78
N LYS A 345 13.58 17.04 19.04
CA LYS A 345 14.85 17.39 19.71
C LYS A 345 15.99 16.42 19.42
N SER A 346 15.69 15.20 18.96
CA SER A 346 16.72 14.14 18.81
C SER A 346 17.62 14.35 17.58
N GLY A 347 17.07 14.84 16.46
CA GLY A 347 17.86 15.17 15.25
C GLY A 347 18.59 16.52 15.33
N ALA A 348 18.06 17.47 16.11
CA ALA A 348 18.65 18.80 16.28
C ALA A 348 19.79 18.81 17.32
N SER A 349 19.83 17.82 18.23
CA SER A 349 20.73 17.83 19.39
C SER A 349 22.22 17.63 19.06
N LYS A 350 22.60 17.11 17.88
CA LYS A 350 24.02 16.93 17.54
C LYS A 350 24.65 18.12 16.81
N VAL A 351 23.84 19.02 16.24
CA VAL A 351 24.33 20.23 15.53
C VAL A 351 24.14 21.50 16.38
N LEU A 352 23.14 21.53 17.28
CA LEU A 352 22.91 22.67 18.19
C LEU A 352 23.89 22.77 19.37
N CYS A 353 24.84 21.84 19.53
CA CYS A 353 25.78 21.89 20.66
C CYS A 353 26.75 23.09 20.61
N ALA A 354 26.83 23.81 19.48
CA ALA A 354 27.75 24.94 19.31
C ALA A 354 27.06 26.29 18.96
N CYS A 355 25.76 26.34 18.70
CA CYS A 355 25.07 27.57 18.26
C CYS A 355 23.88 27.87 19.17
N THR A 356 23.89 29.05 19.78
CA THR A 356 22.77 29.52 20.62
C THR A 356 21.61 30.00 19.75
N GLN A 357 20.40 30.03 20.30
CA GLN A 357 19.23 30.62 19.62
C GLN A 357 19.50 32.08 19.17
N ASN A 358 20.34 32.81 19.93
CA ASN A 358 20.78 34.15 19.57
C ASN A 358 21.64 34.18 18.30
N ASP A 359 22.42 33.13 18.01
CA ASP A 359 23.26 33.07 16.81
C ASP A 359 22.42 32.81 15.56
N VAL A 360 21.38 31.98 15.68
CA VAL A 360 20.37 31.78 14.63
C VAL A 360 19.67 33.10 14.30
N GLU A 361 19.20 33.82 15.32
CA GLU A 361 18.50 35.09 15.13
C GLU A 361 19.42 36.15 14.50
N ARG A 362 20.67 36.25 14.94
CA ARG A 362 21.66 37.17 14.36
C ARG A 362 21.92 36.88 12.88
N VAL A 363 22.09 35.61 12.53
CA VAL A 363 22.36 35.20 11.14
C VAL A 363 21.12 35.41 10.26
N GLN A 364 19.92 35.08 10.74
CA GLN A 364 18.68 35.34 10.02
C GLN A 364 18.46 36.85 9.80
N GLN A 365 18.70 37.68 10.82
CA GLN A 365 18.62 39.13 10.68
C GLN A 365 19.66 39.69 9.70
N ALA A 366 20.87 39.13 9.68
CA ALA A 366 21.87 39.50 8.68
C ALA A 366 21.47 39.09 7.26
N MET A 367 20.90 37.89 7.06
CA MET A 367 20.34 37.47 5.77
C MET A 367 19.22 38.39 5.30
N ILE A 368 18.31 38.78 6.20
CA ILE A 368 17.24 39.73 5.89
C ILE A 368 17.81 41.09 5.50
N LYS A 369 18.87 41.58 6.15
CA LYS A 369 19.54 42.83 5.75
C LYS A 369 20.14 42.74 4.34
N VAL A 370 20.71 41.60 3.97
CA VAL A 370 21.22 41.37 2.59
C VAL A 370 20.07 41.39 1.59
N LEU A 371 18.94 40.76 1.90
CA LEU A 371 17.74 40.79 1.06
C LEU A 371 17.17 42.22 0.93
N LEU A 372 17.11 42.98 2.03
CA LEU A 372 16.69 44.38 2.02
C LEU A 372 17.59 45.24 1.14
N ALA A 373 18.91 45.07 1.20
CA ALA A 373 19.85 45.78 0.35
C ALA A 373 19.69 45.41 -1.14
N ALA A 374 19.34 44.15 -1.43
CA ALA A 374 19.08 43.66 -2.77
C ALA A 374 17.70 44.07 -3.32
N SER A 375 16.73 44.34 -2.44
CA SER A 375 15.31 44.59 -2.78
C SER A 375 15.05 45.82 -3.67
N HIS A 376 16.00 46.77 -3.72
CA HIS A 376 15.94 47.94 -4.59
C HIS A 376 16.03 47.59 -6.08
N LYS A 377 16.55 46.41 -6.41
CA LYS A 377 16.48 45.81 -7.73
C LYS A 377 15.37 44.76 -7.63
N THR A 378 14.44 44.70 -8.58
CA THR A 378 13.29 43.77 -8.59
C THR A 378 13.69 42.29 -8.77
N ASN A 379 14.85 41.89 -8.25
CA ASN A 379 15.53 40.64 -8.50
C ASN A 379 15.41 39.74 -7.27
N TRP A 380 15.08 38.48 -7.53
CA TRP A 380 15.09 37.43 -6.52
C TRP A 380 16.54 36.98 -6.27
N VAL A 381 16.88 36.71 -5.00
CA VAL A 381 18.22 36.30 -4.60
C VAL A 381 18.24 34.79 -4.43
N THR A 382 19.10 34.10 -5.19
CA THR A 382 19.23 32.65 -5.07
C THR A 382 19.80 32.23 -3.71
N ARG A 383 19.42 31.06 -3.23
CA ARG A 383 19.95 30.48 -1.99
C ARG A 383 21.47 30.40 -2.02
N TYR A 384 22.05 30.03 -3.17
CA TYR A 384 23.50 30.00 -3.34
C TYR A 384 24.15 31.38 -3.20
N ALA A 385 23.57 32.43 -3.81
CA ALA A 385 24.10 33.78 -3.69
C ALA A 385 24.00 34.31 -2.25
N LEU A 386 22.87 34.04 -1.57
CA LEU A 386 22.67 34.44 -0.18
C LEU A 386 23.60 33.68 0.78
N LYS A 387 23.80 32.37 0.57
CA LYS A 387 24.78 31.56 1.31
C LYS A 387 26.21 32.06 1.06
N GLY A 388 26.53 32.40 -0.18
CA GLY A 388 27.83 32.95 -0.59
C GLY A 388 28.12 34.30 0.05
N ALA A 389 27.14 35.21 0.10
CA ALA A 389 27.28 36.49 0.79
C ALA A 389 27.52 36.33 2.30
N MET A 390 26.95 35.28 2.89
CA MET A 390 27.01 35.00 4.32
C MET A 390 28.15 34.06 4.72
N CYS A 391 28.99 33.59 3.78
CA CYS A 391 29.99 32.53 4.02
C CYS A 391 31.04 32.86 5.08
N LYS A 392 31.27 34.15 5.38
CA LYS A 392 32.20 34.62 6.43
C LYS A 392 31.51 34.89 7.78
N THR A 393 30.18 34.83 7.84
CA THR A 393 29.40 35.29 8.99
C THR A 393 29.03 34.17 9.95
N ALA A 394 28.98 32.94 9.47
CA ALA A 394 28.59 31.77 10.25
C ALA A 394 29.11 30.48 9.61
N SER A 395 29.08 29.37 10.38
CA SER A 395 29.45 28.07 9.85
C SER A 395 28.49 27.62 8.73
N PRO A 396 28.95 26.79 7.78
CA PRO A 396 28.10 26.29 6.68
C PRO A 396 26.82 25.59 7.16
N GLU A 397 26.84 24.96 8.34
CA GLU A 397 25.72 24.27 8.97
C GLU A 397 24.68 25.27 9.48
N LEU A 398 25.13 26.30 10.22
CA LEU A 398 24.25 27.37 10.73
C LEU A 398 23.61 28.15 9.59
N LEU A 399 24.35 28.41 8.51
CA LEU A 399 23.81 29.05 7.30
C LEU A 399 22.72 28.21 6.63
N ASN A 400 22.91 26.90 6.52
CA ASN A 400 21.90 26.02 5.91
C ASN A 400 20.62 25.96 6.74
N TYR A 401 20.76 25.86 8.06
CA TYR A 401 19.65 25.92 9.01
C TYR A 401 18.89 27.24 8.89
N CYS A 402 19.60 28.37 8.89
CA CYS A 402 18.97 29.69 8.78
C CYS A 402 18.20 29.87 7.46
N LEU A 403 18.78 29.42 6.33
CA LEU A 403 18.15 29.49 5.00
C LEU A 403 16.89 28.63 4.89
N LYS A 404 16.88 27.45 5.53
CA LYS A 404 15.72 26.54 5.56
C LYS A 404 14.52 27.19 6.28
N HIS A 405 14.79 28.00 7.30
CA HIS A 405 13.78 28.65 8.14
C HIS A 405 13.62 30.16 7.86
N LEU A 406 14.13 30.64 6.72
CA LEU A 406 14.12 32.06 6.37
C LEU A 406 12.77 32.51 5.78
N GLY A 407 12.09 31.63 5.05
CA GLY A 407 10.78 31.93 4.46
C GLY A 407 9.72 32.24 5.53
N GLY A 408 8.99 33.33 5.35
CA GLY A 408 7.98 33.79 6.31
C GLY A 408 8.53 34.56 7.52
N LYS A 409 9.83 34.83 7.59
CA LYS A 409 10.41 35.69 8.63
C LYS A 409 10.15 37.16 8.34
N PHE A 410 9.97 37.94 9.41
CA PHE A 410 9.72 39.37 9.34
C PHE A 410 11.02 40.17 9.39
N ALA A 411 11.14 41.12 8.48
CA ALA A 411 12.08 42.22 8.60
C ALA A 411 11.59 43.22 9.65
N ALA A 412 12.52 43.97 10.26
CA ALA A 412 12.19 45.04 11.21
C ALA A 412 11.28 46.13 10.62
N SER A 413 11.20 46.22 9.29
CA SER A 413 10.32 47.12 8.53
C SER A 413 8.90 46.59 8.31
N GLY A 414 8.54 45.42 8.85
CA GLY A 414 7.24 44.78 8.65
C GLY A 414 7.08 44.00 7.34
N MET A 415 8.13 43.96 6.50
CA MET A 415 8.15 43.14 5.28
C MET A 415 8.40 41.67 5.60
N VAL A 416 7.80 40.76 4.82
CA VAL A 416 7.94 39.31 5.00
C VAL A 416 8.82 38.74 3.89
N VAL A 417 9.77 37.89 4.27
CA VAL A 417 10.61 37.17 3.30
C VAL A 417 9.76 36.19 2.51
N GLN A 418 9.67 36.40 1.20
CA GLN A 418 9.02 35.48 0.28
C GLN A 418 10.02 34.47 -0.26
N THR A 419 9.56 33.22 -0.41
CA THR A 419 10.34 32.14 -1.01
C THR A 419 9.63 31.62 -2.24
N ARG A 420 10.37 31.44 -3.34
CA ARG A 420 9.86 30.76 -4.53
C ARG A 420 10.85 29.72 -5.02
N TRP A 421 10.32 28.75 -5.75
CA TRP A 421 11.12 27.84 -6.54
C TRP A 421 11.31 28.42 -7.94
N ASN A 422 12.55 28.56 -8.41
CA ASN A 422 12.83 28.97 -9.78
C ASN A 422 13.17 27.74 -10.65
N HIS A 423 12.36 27.52 -11.69
CA HIS A 423 12.51 26.39 -12.61
C HIS A 423 13.74 26.50 -13.54
N ASP A 424 14.24 27.70 -13.79
CA ASP A 424 15.37 27.94 -14.70
C ASP A 424 16.72 27.76 -13.98
N SER A 425 16.80 28.19 -12.71
CA SER A 425 18.01 28.07 -11.88
C SER A 425 18.03 26.82 -11.00
N TYR A 426 16.91 26.10 -10.89
CA TYR A 426 16.72 24.93 -10.00
C TYR A 426 17.15 25.19 -8.55
N ASP A 427 16.90 26.40 -8.05
CA ASP A 427 17.24 26.82 -6.70
C ASP A 427 16.05 27.53 -6.04
N VAL A 428 16.05 27.56 -4.70
CA VAL A 428 15.13 28.39 -3.93
C VAL A 428 15.63 29.82 -3.99
N GLU A 429 14.72 30.75 -4.29
CA GLU A 429 15.04 32.17 -4.29
C GLU A 429 14.24 32.90 -3.21
N PHE A 430 14.86 33.93 -2.66
CA PHE A 430 14.34 34.74 -1.57
C PHE A 430 14.14 36.19 -2.03
N ARG A 431 13.12 36.85 -1.50
CA ARG A 431 12.87 38.28 -1.69
C ARG A 431 12.37 38.94 -0.42
#